data_AF-A0A938K2G0-F1
#
_entry.id   AF-A0A938K2G0-F1
#
_cell.length_a   1.000
_cell.length_b   1.000
_cell.length_c   1.000
_cell.angle_alpha   90.00
_cell.angle_beta   90.00
_cell.angle_gamma   90.00
#
_symmetry.space_group_name_H-M   'P 1'
#
loop_
_entity.id
_entity.type
_entity.pdbx_description
1 polymer ?
#
loop_
_entity_poly.entity_id
_entity_poly.type
_entity_poly.pdbx_seq_one_letter_code
_entity_poly.pdbx_strand_id
1 'polypeptide(L)'
;GRRIGLHLACQCGSCSHTVARCEMFGCFAQTTREEIARMSASGMSDQAILDHYIAKHGQQIYRAQPSAFGWLVPYLALLPGAALIYWFIRRYRRPALVLATGGRPGGPAAPAIDPRYLAQIEKDLE
;
A
#
# COMPACT_ATOMS: atom_id res chain seq x y z
N GLY A 1 -3.42 20.74 -20.67
CA GLY A 1 -4.22 20.98 -19.44
C GLY A 1 -5.17 19.87 -19.00
N ARG A 2 -5.78 19.06 -19.90
CA ARG A 2 -6.89 18.13 -19.52
C ARG A 2 -6.50 17.05 -18.50
N ARG A 3 -5.24 16.58 -18.54
CA ARG A 3 -4.67 15.58 -17.61
C ARG A 3 -4.60 16.13 -16.18
N ILE A 4 -4.00 17.30 -16.04
CA ILE A 4 -3.86 18.02 -14.77
C ILE A 4 -5.24 18.40 -14.18
N GLY A 5 -6.16 18.86 -15.02
CA GLY A 5 -7.50 19.24 -14.57
C GLY A 5 -8.35 18.10 -13.99
N LEU A 6 -8.01 16.83 -14.25
CA LEU A 6 -8.70 15.68 -13.63
C LEU A 6 -8.32 15.53 -12.15
N HIS A 7 -7.12 15.97 -11.78
CA HIS A 7 -6.61 15.93 -10.41
C HIS A 7 -6.97 17.17 -9.61
N LEU A 8 -7.65 18.14 -10.22
CA LEU A 8 -8.08 19.36 -9.56
C LEU A 8 -9.61 19.38 -9.42
N ALA A 9 -10.11 19.55 -8.19
CA ALA A 9 -11.51 19.76 -7.90
C ALA A 9 -11.91 21.20 -8.21
N CYS A 10 -13.11 21.40 -8.76
CA CYS A 10 -13.64 22.74 -8.95
C CYS A 10 -14.08 23.35 -7.61
N GLN A 11 -13.71 24.61 -7.35
CA GLN A 11 -14.04 25.31 -6.09
C GLN A 11 -15.23 26.27 -6.22
N CYS A 12 -16.03 26.16 -7.27
CA CYS A 12 -17.17 27.06 -7.48
C CYS A 12 -18.34 26.85 -6.50
N GLY A 13 -18.28 25.81 -5.66
CA GLY A 13 -19.29 25.53 -4.63
C GLY A 13 -20.60 24.94 -5.16
N SER A 14 -21.00 25.28 -6.39
CA SER A 14 -22.24 24.80 -7.02
C SER A 14 -22.10 23.45 -7.72
N CYS A 15 -20.88 22.98 -7.94
CA CYS A 15 -20.60 21.80 -8.75
C CYS A 15 -19.50 20.94 -8.11
N SER A 16 -19.73 19.62 -8.02
CA SER A 16 -18.79 18.65 -7.44
C SER A 16 -17.83 18.02 -8.46
N HIS A 17 -17.81 18.55 -9.69
CA HIS A 17 -16.95 18.08 -10.78
C HIS A 17 -15.51 18.57 -10.67
N THR A 18 -14.62 17.89 -11.40
CA THR A 18 -13.22 18.30 -11.54
C THR A 18 -13.09 19.47 -12.51
N VAL A 19 -11.99 20.21 -12.40
CA VAL A 19 -11.61 21.30 -13.31
C VAL A 19 -11.56 20.81 -14.76
N ALA A 20 -11.29 19.53 -15.03
CA ALA A 20 -11.35 18.99 -16.39
C ALA A 20 -12.80 18.84 -16.92
N ARG A 21 -13.79 18.53 -16.08
CA ARG A 21 -15.17 18.19 -16.50
C ARG A 21 -16.20 19.29 -16.36
N CYS A 22 -15.93 20.35 -15.60
CA CYS A 22 -16.88 21.45 -15.43
C CYS A 22 -16.94 22.35 -16.68
N GLU A 23 -18.03 22.30 -17.46
CA GLU A 23 -18.20 23.12 -18.68
C GLU A 23 -19.02 24.40 -18.47
N MET A 24 -19.27 24.76 -17.21
CA MET A 24 -19.98 25.99 -16.86
C MET A 24 -19.15 27.24 -17.24
N PHE A 25 -19.79 28.19 -17.93
CA PHE A 25 -19.19 29.48 -18.27
C PHE A 25 -19.02 30.37 -17.02
N GLY A 26 -17.92 31.13 -16.98
CA GLY A 26 -17.62 32.04 -15.86
C GLY A 26 -17.21 31.34 -14.55
N CYS A 27 -17.04 30.03 -14.57
CA CYS A 27 -16.63 29.24 -13.42
C CYS A 27 -15.10 29.26 -13.24
N PHE A 28 -14.64 29.06 -12.00
CA PHE A 28 -13.23 28.86 -11.65
C PHE A 28 -12.51 27.87 -12.59
N ALA A 29 -13.19 26.82 -13.05
CA ALA A 29 -12.59 25.83 -13.95
C ALA A 29 -12.09 26.39 -15.30
N GLN A 30 -12.71 27.45 -15.84
CA GLN A 30 -12.27 28.06 -17.10
C GLN A 30 -10.91 28.76 -16.94
N THR A 31 -10.80 29.64 -15.94
CA THR A 31 -9.58 30.41 -15.69
C THR A 31 -8.42 29.50 -15.26
N THR A 32 -8.68 28.49 -14.43
CA THR A 32 -7.66 27.52 -14.03
C THR A 32 -7.15 26.70 -15.23
N ARG A 33 -8.01 26.31 -16.18
CA ARG A 33 -7.56 25.59 -17.38
C ARG A 33 -6.62 26.42 -18.25
N GLU A 34 -6.93 27.70 -18.44
CA GLU A 34 -6.10 28.62 -19.20
C GLU A 34 -4.75 28.85 -18.51
N GLU A 35 -4.76 29.05 -17.19
CA GLU A 35 -3.54 29.22 -16.39
C GLU A 35 -2.67 27.95 -16.40
N ILE A 36 -3.27 26.76 -16.25
CA ILE A 36 -2.58 25.46 -16.42
C ILE A 36 -2.00 25.34 -17.83
N ALA A 37 -2.74 25.74 -18.87
CA ALA A 37 -2.25 25.67 -20.24
C ALA A 37 -1.02 26.57 -20.42
N ARG A 38 -1.04 27.78 -19.87
CA ARG A 38 0.11 28.70 -19.86
C ARG A 38 1.31 28.12 -19.12
N MET A 39 1.12 27.58 -17.92
CA MET A 39 2.19 26.97 -17.13
C MET A 39 2.79 25.72 -17.80
N SER A 40 1.93 24.93 -18.47
CA SER A 40 2.40 23.78 -19.25
C SER A 40 3.18 24.22 -20.50
N ALA A 41 2.78 25.32 -21.14
CA ALA A 41 3.50 25.91 -22.27
C ALA A 41 4.84 26.52 -21.85
N SER A 42 4.98 27.00 -20.61
CA SER A 42 6.25 27.45 -20.06
C SER A 42 7.20 26.32 -19.64
N GLY A 43 6.85 25.05 -19.91
CA GLY A 43 7.71 23.89 -19.63
C GLY A 43 7.68 23.39 -18.19
N MET A 44 6.72 23.82 -17.36
CA MET A 44 6.54 23.24 -16.02
C MET A 44 6.02 21.82 -16.11
N SER A 45 6.49 20.95 -15.21
CA SER A 45 6.00 19.59 -15.10
C SER A 45 4.60 19.54 -14.49
N ASP A 46 3.82 18.52 -14.85
CA ASP A 46 2.45 18.34 -14.36
C ASP A 46 2.38 18.31 -12.82
N GLN A 47 3.37 17.70 -12.15
CA GLN A 47 3.46 17.64 -10.68
C GLN A 47 3.76 19.02 -10.08
N ALA A 48 4.69 19.78 -10.67
CA ALA A 48 5.00 21.14 -10.19
C ALA A 48 3.78 22.07 -10.30
N ILE A 49 2.97 21.91 -11.36
CA ILE A 49 1.71 22.65 -11.53
C ILE A 49 0.72 22.27 -10.43
N LEU A 50 0.58 20.97 -10.12
CA LEU A 50 -0.30 20.50 -9.04
C LEU A 50 0.16 21.04 -7.68
N ASP A 51 1.46 20.97 -7.37
CA ASP A 51 2.05 21.49 -6.13
C ASP A 51 1.81 23.00 -5.99
N HIS A 52 1.94 23.75 -7.08
CA HIS A 52 1.62 25.19 -7.10
C HIS A 52 0.15 25.46 -6.71
N TYR A 53 -0.79 24.70 -7.28
CA TYR A 53 -2.20 24.83 -6.94
C TYR A 53 -2.54 24.36 -5.52
N ILE A 54 -1.89 23.30 -5.03
CA ILE A 54 -2.03 22.84 -3.65
C ILE A 54 -1.54 23.90 -2.67
N ALA A 55 -0.41 24.55 -2.95
CA ALA A 55 0.12 25.63 -2.13
C ALA A 55 -0.80 26.86 -2.12
N LYS A 56 -1.41 27.20 -3.27
CA LYS A 56 -2.26 28.38 -3.42
C LYS A 56 -3.68 28.20 -2.87
N HIS A 57 -4.27 27.02 -3.02
CA HIS A 57 -5.69 26.77 -2.71
C HIS A 57 -5.93 25.71 -1.62
N GLY A 58 -4.86 25.07 -1.11
CA GLY A 58 -4.91 24.01 -0.11
C GLY A 58 -5.20 22.62 -0.68
N GLN A 59 -5.07 21.59 0.16
CA GLN A 59 -5.23 20.19 -0.25
C GLN A 59 -6.65 19.83 -0.74
N GLN A 60 -7.66 20.63 -0.40
CA GLN A 60 -9.04 20.47 -0.84
C GLN A 60 -9.21 20.56 -2.38
N ILE A 61 -8.30 21.24 -3.08
CA ILE A 61 -8.32 21.30 -4.53
C ILE A 61 -7.80 20.01 -5.17
N TYR A 62 -7.01 19.22 -4.45
CA TYR A 62 -6.34 18.06 -5.03
C TYR A 62 -7.18 16.80 -4.87
N ARG A 63 -7.64 16.27 -5.99
CA ARG A 63 -8.19 14.91 -6.08
C ARG A 63 -7.01 13.96 -6.18
N ALA A 64 -6.69 13.34 -5.04
CA ALA A 64 -5.58 12.41 -4.89
C ALA A 64 -5.44 11.49 -6.11
N GLN A 65 -4.31 11.60 -6.81
CA GLN A 65 -3.84 10.57 -7.71
C GLN A 65 -3.72 9.26 -6.89
N PRO A 66 -4.18 8.10 -7.37
CA PRO A 66 -3.82 6.83 -6.75
C PRO A 66 -2.31 6.69 -6.86
N SER A 67 -1.60 7.09 -5.79
CA SER A 67 -0.15 6.94 -5.72
C SER A 67 0.13 5.45 -5.53
N ALA A 68 1.07 4.91 -6.30
CA ALA A 68 1.54 3.53 -6.15
C ALA A 68 2.10 3.25 -4.72
N PHE A 69 2.36 4.31 -3.95
CA PHE A 69 2.78 4.27 -2.55
C PHE A 69 1.64 4.00 -1.56
N GLY A 70 0.37 4.06 -1.96
CA GLY A 70 -0.74 3.67 -1.08
C GLY A 70 -0.63 2.21 -0.60
N TRP A 71 0.02 1.36 -1.39
CA TRP A 71 0.29 -0.03 -1.04
C TRP A 71 1.54 -0.22 -0.18
N LEU A 72 2.42 0.78 -0.02
CA LEU A 72 3.57 0.67 0.89
C LEU A 72 3.16 0.74 2.37
N VAL A 73 2.07 1.46 2.67
CA VAL A 73 1.54 1.63 4.04
C VAL A 73 1.28 0.30 4.75
N PRO A 74 0.58 -0.69 4.16
CA PRO A 74 0.40 -1.99 4.81
C PRO A 74 1.71 -2.75 5.03
N TYR A 75 2.71 -2.63 4.13
CA TYR A 75 4.01 -3.29 4.34
C TYR A 75 4.84 -2.65 5.42
N LEU A 76 4.86 -1.32 5.50
CA LEU A 76 5.53 -0.61 6.59
C LEU A 76 4.91 -0.91 7.95
N ALA A 77 3.61 -1.23 8.01
CA ALA A 77 2.96 -1.65 9.24
C ALA A 77 3.31 -3.10 9.63
N LEU A 78 3.43 -4.01 8.65
CA LEU A 78 3.67 -5.45 8.88
C LEU A 78 5.15 -5.82 9.12
N LEU A 79 6.08 -5.19 8.37
CA LEU A 79 7.51 -5.49 8.45
C LEU A 79 8.13 -5.35 9.85
N PRO A 80 7.88 -4.28 10.64
CA PRO A 80 8.49 -4.15 11.96
C PRO A 80 7.98 -5.22 12.93
N GLY A 81 6.70 -5.59 12.85
CA GLY A 81 6.12 -6.66 13.67
C GLY A 81 6.73 -8.02 13.36
N ALA A 82 6.84 -8.38 12.08
CA ALA A 82 7.46 -9.62 11.66
C ALA A 82 8.97 -9.67 11.99
N ALA A 83 9.68 -8.55 11.82
CA ALA A 83 11.10 -8.45 12.15
C ALA A 83 11.37 -8.62 13.65
N LEU A 84 10.55 -8.01 14.52
CA LEU A 84 10.64 -8.17 15.97
C LEU A 84 10.41 -9.62 16.40
N ILE A 85 9.39 -10.28 15.86
CA ILE A 85 9.09 -11.68 16.16
C ILE A 85 10.24 -12.59 15.68
N TYR A 86 10.73 -12.40 14.46
CA TYR A 86 11.88 -13.14 13.93
C TYR A 86 13.14 -12.94 14.80
N TRP A 87 13.42 -11.70 15.20
CA TRP A 87 14.56 -11.37 16.05
C TRP A 87 14.45 -12.03 17.42
N PHE A 88 13.28 -11.99 18.06
CA PHE A 88 13.00 -12.69 19.31
C PHE A 88 13.20 -14.21 19.16
N ILE A 89 12.62 -14.83 18.13
CA ILE A 89 12.75 -16.26 17.88
C ILE A 89 14.23 -16.63 17.69
N ARG A 90 14.99 -15.86 16.91
CA ARG A 90 16.42 -16.09 16.67
C ARG A 90 17.27 -15.87 17.93
N ARG A 91 16.88 -14.93 18.80
CA ARG A 91 17.59 -14.61 20.04
C ARG A 91 17.39 -15.68 21.12
N TYR A 92 16.19 -16.29 21.18
CA TYR A 92 15.80 -17.25 22.21
C TYR A 92 15.88 -18.72 21.76
N ARG A 93 15.87 -19.02 20.45
CA ARG A 93 16.20 -20.36 19.97
C ARG A 93 17.71 -20.54 20.02
N ARG A 94 18.18 -21.36 20.97
CA ARG A 94 19.48 -22.03 20.82
C ARG A 94 19.46 -22.83 19.51
N PRO A 95 20.56 -22.90 18.76
CA PRO A 95 20.61 -23.71 17.56
C PRO A 95 20.47 -25.18 17.97
N ALA A 96 19.25 -25.69 18.02
CA ALA A 96 19.03 -27.10 17.83
C ALA A 96 19.46 -27.34 16.38
N LEU A 97 20.66 -27.89 16.22
CA LEU A 97 21.14 -28.45 14.96
C LEU A 97 20.00 -29.30 14.41
N VAL A 98 19.30 -28.76 13.43
CA VAL A 98 18.37 -29.54 12.63
C VAL A 98 19.26 -30.49 11.86
N LEU A 99 19.34 -31.73 12.35
CA LEU A 99 19.79 -32.89 11.61
C LEU A 99 18.99 -32.91 10.30
N ALA A 100 19.58 -32.31 9.27
CA ALA A 100 19.17 -32.51 7.90
C ALA A 100 19.67 -33.88 7.48
N THR A 101 18.90 -34.93 7.81
CA THR A 101 18.98 -36.21 7.10
C THR A 101 17.58 -36.62 6.66
N GLY A 102 17.22 -36.10 5.49
CA GLY A 102 16.44 -36.82 4.47
C GLY A 102 15.01 -37.24 4.83
N GLY A 103 14.05 -36.32 4.68
CA GLY A 103 12.62 -36.64 4.63
C GLY A 103 11.99 -36.09 3.35
N ARG A 104 11.54 -36.99 2.47
CA ARG A 104 10.86 -36.78 1.18
C ARG A 104 9.79 -35.66 1.24
N PRO A 105 9.71 -34.74 0.25
CA PRO A 105 8.67 -33.71 0.24
C PRO A 105 7.31 -34.36 -0.04
N GLY A 106 6.45 -34.41 0.97
CA GLY A 106 5.03 -34.79 0.81
C GLY A 106 4.50 -35.96 1.64
N GLY A 107 5.28 -36.55 2.55
CA GLY A 107 4.74 -37.50 3.55
C GLY A 107 4.42 -36.78 4.86
N PRO A 108 3.30 -37.09 5.56
CA PRO A 108 3.05 -36.52 6.88
C PRO A 108 4.24 -36.85 7.78
N ALA A 109 4.84 -35.82 8.37
CA ALA A 109 5.87 -35.99 9.38
C ALA A 109 5.26 -36.83 10.51
N ALA A 110 5.64 -38.10 10.61
CA ALA A 110 5.21 -38.94 11.71
C ALA A 110 5.68 -38.23 12.99
N PRO A 111 4.77 -37.79 13.88
CA PRO A 111 5.18 -37.22 15.14
C PRO A 111 5.96 -38.30 15.88
N ALA A 112 7.09 -37.94 16.49
CA ALA A 112 7.80 -38.84 17.39
C ALA A 112 6.81 -39.29 18.48
N ILE A 113 6.39 -40.56 18.41
CA ILE A 113 5.34 -41.11 19.26
C ILE A 113 5.91 -41.19 20.68
N ASP A 114 5.25 -40.52 21.63
CA ASP A 114 5.64 -40.54 23.04
C ASP A 114 5.58 -41.98 23.56
N PRO A 115 6.60 -42.47 24.30
CA PRO A 115 6.65 -43.83 24.82
C PRO A 115 5.43 -44.23 25.67
N ARG A 116 4.70 -43.26 26.25
CA ARG A 116 3.41 -43.52 26.91
C ARG A 116 2.34 -44.07 25.98
N TYR A 117 2.26 -43.58 24.74
CA TYR A 117 1.26 -44.05 23.77
C TYR A 117 1.58 -45.46 23.27
N LEU A 118 2.87 -45.79 23.11
CA LEU A 118 3.30 -47.13 22.76
C LEU A 118 2.90 -48.15 23.84
N ALA A 119 3.11 -47.81 25.11
CA ALA A 119 2.69 -48.65 26.23
C ALA A 119 1.16 -48.85 26.30
N GLN A 120 0.40 -47.86 25.82
CA GLN A 120 -1.06 -47.96 25.75
C GLN A 120 -1.53 -48.92 24.63
N ILE A 121 -0.87 -48.86 23.46
CA ILE A 121 -1.18 -49.72 22.30
C ILE A 121 -0.92 -51.19 22.63
N GLU A 122 0.18 -51.49 23.31
CA GLU A 122 0.53 -52.86 23.69
C GLU A 122 -0.48 -53.47 24.66
N LYS A 123 -0.98 -52.65 25.60
CA LYS A 123 -2.00 -53.05 26.57
C LYS A 123 -3.39 -53.29 25.96
N ASP A 124 -3.72 -52.62 24.84
CA ASP A 124 -4.99 -52.82 24.13
C ASP A 124 -4.95 -54.01 23.15
N LEU A 125 -3.76 -54.57 22.88
CA LEU A 125 -3.58 -55.72 21.98
C LEU A 125 -3.54 -57.07 22.72
N GLU A 126 -3.30 -57.07 24.03
CA GLU A 126 -3.47 -58.22 24.93
C GLU A 126 -4.93 -58.44 25.34
#